data_AF-A0A009L694-F1
#
_entry.id   AF-A0A009L694-F1
#
_cell.length_a   1.000
_cell.length_b   1.000
_cell.length_c   1.000
_cell.angle_alpha   90.00
_cell.angle_beta   90.00
_cell.angle_gamma   90.00
#
_symmetry.space_group_name_H-M   'P 1'
#
loop_
_entity.id
_entity.type
_entity.pdbx_description
1 polymer ?
#
loop_
_entity_poly.entity_id
_entity_poly.type
_entity_poly.pdbx_seq_one_letter_code
_entity_poly.pdbx_strand_id
1 'polypeptide(L)' 'MWTVITTDLFNEWLVQQDQSTQEKVLAALVVLQQQGPSLGRPLVDTVYDSKFTNMKELRVQHRGKPLRAFFAFDPLRQAI' A
#
# COMPACT_ATOMS: atom_id res chain seq x y z
N MET A 1 -6.39 7.23 -13.07
CA MET A 1 -6.49 7.17 -11.61
C MET A 1 -7.01 5.79 -11.25
N TRP A 2 -6.29 5.08 -10.39
CA TRP A 2 -6.69 3.78 -9.85
C TRP A 2 -7.61 3.98 -8.65
N THR A 3 -8.41 2.98 -8.29
CA THR A 3 -9.13 2.98 -7.01
C THR A 3 -8.27 2.25 -5.98
N VAL A 4 -8.17 2.76 -4.76
CA VAL A 4 -7.53 2.04 -3.65
C VAL A 4 -8.63 1.62 -2.69
N ILE A 5 -8.79 0.32 -2.50
CA ILE A 5 -9.75 -0.28 -1.59
C ILE A 5 -8.96 -0.79 -0.39
N THR A 6 -9.38 -0.40 0.82
CA THR A 6 -8.78 -0.90 2.05
C THR A 6 -9.73 -1.90 2.71
N THR A 7 -9.16 -2.88 3.39
CA THR A 7 -9.92 -3.83 4.22
C THR A 7 -10.20 -3.22 5.59
N ASP A 8 -11.21 -3.75 6.29
CA ASP A 8 -11.51 -3.33 7.67
C ASP A 8 -10.30 -3.53 8.60
N LEU A 9 -9.58 -4.64 8.44
CA LEU A 9 -8.34 -4.91 9.18
C LEU A 9 -7.28 -3.81 8.97
N PHE A 10 -7.11 -3.34 7.74
CA PHE A 10 -6.18 -2.26 7.44
C PHE A 10 -6.65 -0.94 8.05
N ASN A 11 -7.95 -0.63 7.97
CA ASN A 11 -8.52 0.60 8.50
C ASN A 11 -8.40 0.66 10.03
N GLU A 12 -8.73 -0.44 10.72
CA GLU A 12 -8.58 -0.57 12.17
C GLU A 12 -7.12 -0.41 12.60
N TRP A 13 -6.20 -1.06 11.88
CA TRP A 13 -4.77 -0.90 12.14
C TRP A 13 -4.30 0.55 11.95
N LEU A 14 -4.74 1.21 10.88
CA LEU A 14 -4.32 2.57 10.55
C LEU A 14 -4.77 3.56 11.63
N VAL A 15 -6.02 3.46 12.10
CA VAL A 15 -6.57 4.35 13.15
C VAL A 15 -5.83 4.22 14.48
N GLN A 16 -5.24 3.06 14.76
CA GLN A 16 -4.43 2.84 15.97
C GLN A 16 -3.03 3.49 15.91
N GLN A 17 -2.58 3.95 14.73
CA GLN A 17 -1.27 4.57 14.58
C GLN A 17 -1.28 6.04 15.01
N ASP A 18 -0.11 6.58 15.36
CA ASP A 18 0.00 8.02 15.60
C ASP A 18 -0.26 8.82 14.30
N GLN A 19 -0.76 10.05 14.45
CA GLN A 19 -1.17 10.90 13.33
C GLN A 19 -0.10 11.00 12.23
N SER A 20 1.17 11.16 12.60
CA SER A 20 2.24 11.31 11.61
C SER A 20 2.51 10.03 10.81
N THR A 21 2.30 8.87 11.43
CA THR A 21 2.34 7.58 10.73
C THR A 21 1.15 7.44 9.79
N GLN A 22 -0.05 7.82 10.23
CA GLN A 22 -1.24 7.80 9.37
C GLN A 22 -1.06 8.66 8.13
N GLU A 23 -0.62 9.91 8.29
CA GLU A 23 -0.35 10.85 7.19
C GLU A 23 0.65 10.26 6.19
N LYS A 24 1.71 9.60 6.68
CA LYS A 24 2.71 9.01 5.80
C LYS A 24 2.18 7.84 4.98
N VAL A 25 1.36 6.98 5.60
CA VAL A 25 0.72 5.85 4.91
C VAL A 25 -0.32 6.36 3.90
N LEU A 26 -1.17 7.32 4.29
CA LEU A 26 -2.15 7.92 3.39
C LEU A 26 -1.50 8.60 2.19
N ALA A 27 -0.38 9.31 2.38
CA ALA A 27 0.37 9.89 1.27
C ALA A 27 0.89 8.82 0.30
N ALA A 28 1.36 7.69 0.79
CA ALA A 28 1.79 6.57 -0.05
C ALA A 28 0.61 5.96 -0.83
N LEU A 29 -0.57 5.85 -0.23
CA LEU A 29 -1.79 5.40 -0.90
C LEU A 29 -2.24 6.37 -2.00
N VAL A 30 -2.11 7.67 -1.80
CA VAL A 30 -2.39 8.68 -2.83
C VAL A 30 -1.46 8.51 -4.04
N VAL A 31 -0.17 8.28 -3.81
CA VAL A 31 0.79 8.02 -4.90
C VAL A 31 0.42 6.73 -5.64
N LEU A 32 0.05 5.69 -4.91
CA LEU A 32 -0.44 4.42 -5.48
C LEU A 32 -1.68 4.63 -6.35
N GLN A 33 -2.63 5.45 -5.89
CA GLN A 33 -3.85 5.80 -6.64
C GLN A 33 -3.54 6.52 -7.97
N GLN A 34 -2.53 7.40 -7.96
CA GLN A 34 -2.18 8.20 -9.12
C GLN A 34 -1.40 7.39 -10.16
N GLN A 35 -0.42 6.60 -9.73
CA GLN A 35 0.51 5.91 -10.62
C GLN A 35 0.06 4.48 -10.97
N GLY A 36 -0.61 3.78 -10.05
CA GLY A 36 -1.04 2.40 -10.27
C GLY A 36 0.14 1.46 -10.57
N PRO A 37 0.01 0.51 -11.52
CA PRO A 37 1.01 -0.50 -11.83
C PRO A 37 2.37 0.02 -12.31
N SER A 38 2.47 1.28 -12.76
CA SER A 38 3.77 1.87 -13.11
C SER A 38 4.59 2.26 -11.88
N LEU A 39 3.96 2.30 -10.69
CA LEU A 39 4.65 2.54 -9.43
C LEU A 39 5.49 1.32 -9.04
N GLY A 40 6.80 1.53 -8.98
CA GLY A 40 7.76 0.52 -8.56
C GLY A 40 8.60 0.97 -7.37
N ARG A 41 9.84 0.49 -7.32
CA ARG A 41 10.79 0.86 -6.27
C ARG A 41 11.08 2.37 -6.29
N PRO A 42 11.28 3.01 -5.13
CA PRO A 42 11.40 2.39 -3.81
C PRO A 42 10.06 2.14 -3.09
N LEU A 43 8.95 2.68 -3.58
CA LEU A 43 7.68 2.74 -2.85
C LEU A 43 6.88 1.43 -2.96
N VAL A 44 7.03 0.68 -4.03
CA VAL A 44 6.37 -0.62 -4.23
C VAL A 44 7.40 -1.68 -4.60
N ASP A 45 7.19 -2.90 -4.13
CA ASP A 45 7.92 -4.08 -4.59
C ASP A 45 6.97 -5.30 -4.70
N THR A 46 7.45 -6.36 -5.35
CA THR A 46 6.72 -7.62 -5.46
C THR A 46 7.03 -8.51 -4.25
N VAL A 47 5.99 -9.12 -3.67
CA VAL A 47 6.14 -10.15 -2.63
C VAL A 47 6.26 -11.51 -3.31
N TYR A 48 7.45 -12.09 -3.25
CA TYR A 48 7.71 -13.44 -3.75
C TYR A 48 7.16 -14.50 -2.78
N ASP A 49 6.89 -15.70 -3.29
CA ASP A 49 6.43 -16.87 -2.53
C ASP A 49 5.12 -16.69 -1.74
N SER A 50 4.34 -15.67 -2.06
CA SER A 50 2.98 -15.54 -1.54
C SER A 50 2.01 -16.47 -2.30
N LYS A 51 0.85 -16.74 -1.70
CA LYS A 51 -0.24 -17.50 -2.36
C LYS A 51 -0.75 -16.82 -3.65
N PHE A 52 -0.50 -15.51 -3.81
CA PHE A 52 -0.94 -14.72 -4.96
C PHE A 52 0.26 -14.26 -5.79
N THR A 53 0.30 -14.61 -7.07
CA THR A 53 1.45 -14.34 -7.97
C THR A 53 1.65 -12.85 -8.25
N ASN A 54 0.62 -12.02 -8.05
CA ASN A 54 0.63 -10.58 -8.24
C ASN A 54 0.67 -9.79 -6.93
N MET A 55 1.00 -10.44 -5.79
CA MET A 55 1.10 -9.76 -4.50
C MET A 55 2.22 -8.72 -4.49
N LYS A 56 1.90 -7.55 -3.96
CA LYS A 56 2.80 -6.41 -3.83
C LYS A 56 2.86 -5.92 -2.40
N GLU A 57 3.93 -5.22 -2.07
CA GLU A 57 4.05 -4.46 -0.83
C GLU A 57 4.20 -2.97 -1.12
N LEU A 58 3.45 -2.14 -0.39
CA LEU A 58 3.68 -0.71 -0.28
C LEU A 58 4.68 -0.47 0.86
N ARG A 59 5.78 0.18 0.52
CA ARG A 59 6.97 0.32 1.36
C ARG A 59 7.05 1.72 1.91
N VAL A 60 6.52 1.90 3.12
CA VAL A 60 6.52 3.20 3.80
C VAL A 60 7.64 3.21 4.83
N GLN A 61 8.50 4.23 4.79
CA GLN A 61 9.53 4.48 5.81
C GLN A 61 9.12 5.70 6.62
N HIS A 62 9.00 5.54 7.94
CA HIS A 62 8.66 6.64 8.83
C HIS A 62 9.42 6.54 10.15
N ARG A 63 10.15 7.60 10.53
CA ARG A 63 10.89 7.68 11.81
C ARG A 63 11.75 6.44 12.12
N GLY A 64 12.45 5.91 11.12
CA GLY A 64 13.28 4.70 11.26
C GLY A 64 12.51 3.38 11.29
N LYS A 65 11.17 3.41 11.29
CA LYS A 65 10.31 2.22 11.28
C LYS A 65 9.84 1.90 9.85
N PRO A 66 10.19 0.73 9.29
CA PRO A 66 9.62 0.27 8.05
C PRO A 66 8.20 -0.25 8.28
N LEU A 67 7.25 0.24 7.48
CA LEU A 67 5.87 -0.24 7.43
C LEU A 67 5.63 -0.86 6.06
N ARG A 68 4.90 -1.98 6.03
CA ARG A 68 4.55 -2.71 4.82
C ARG A 68 3.05 -2.96 4.79
N ALA A 69 2.39 -2.49 3.73
CA ALA A 69 1.00 -2.82 3.46
C ALA A 69 0.95 -3.70 2.21
N PHE A 70 0.36 -4.88 2.30
CA PHE A 70 0.27 -5.81 1.18
C PHE A 70 -0.98 -5.52 0.36
N PHE A 71 -0.88 -5.62 -0.96
CA PHE A 71 -1.98 -5.36 -1.87
C PHE A 71 -1.76 -6.07 -3.22
N ALA A 72 -2.80 -6.13 -4.05
CA ALA A 72 -2.71 -6.56 -5.44
C ALA A 72 -3.44 -5.59 -6.36
N PHE A 73 -3.00 -5.50 -7.62
CA PHE A 73 -3.76 -4.82 -8.67
C PHE A 73 -4.69 -5.79 -9.38
N ASP A 74 -5.93 -5.37 -9.61
CA ASP A 74 -6.94 -6.14 -10.32
C ASP A 74 -7.21 -5.61 -11.75
N PRO A 75 -7.94 -6.36 -12.59
CA PRO A 75 -8.32 -5.92 -13.94
C PRO A 75 -9.29 -4.72 -13.97
N LEU A 76 -9.99 -4.42 -12.87
CA LEU A 76 -10.94 -3.31 -12.75
C LEU A 76 -10.27 -1.99 -12.34
N ARG A 77 -8.94 -1.94 -12.40
CA ARG A 77 -8.12 -0.78 -12.01
C ARG A 77 -8.25 -0.44 -10.53
N GLN A 78 -8.28 -1.47 -9.70
CA GLN A 78 -8.29 -1.37 -8.24
C GLN A 78 -6.98 -1.91 -7.67
N ALA A 79 -6.47 -1.24 -6.65
CA ALA A 79 -5.48 -1.76 -5.72
C ALA A 79 -6.23 -2.15 -4.44
N ILE A 80 -6.14 -3.42 -4.05
CA ILE A 80 -6.88 -4.02 -2.91
C ILE A 80 -5.90 -4.74 -1.99
#